data_AF-A0A9N7U8Z7-F1
#
_entry.id   AF-A0A9N7U8Z7-F1
#
_cell.length_a   1.000
_cell.length_b   1.000
_cell.length_c   1.000
_cell.angle_alpha   90.00
_cell.angle_beta   90.00
_cell.angle_gamma   90.00
#
_symmetry.space_group_name_H-M   'P 1'
#
loop_
_entity.id
_entity.type
_entity.pdbx_description
1 polymer ?
#
loop_
_entity_poly.entity_id
_entity_poly.type
_entity_poly.pdbx_seq_one_letter_code
_entity_poly.pdbx_strand_id
1 'polypeptide(L)'
;MMSFSGDTLKPPLLEHIAEMQRKIQLLERDRSAFYESSQSSIKENTENIRELRRDNKRLYRKLAEVHTGDDHVIKEAFHSRGMEKSAYRNMSGKAAVTTVEQSMLTKKKRLNALKHTTQTYQQRLEELRVVQQRLKPEGSRGAQSSDTRTRKKEEDAMNLRALENSLEKTKFKCKEADNITTNYLKLKGHLQDESLTFQGQLDSLEAEILRHRKELHSLQVLNNDAQLSKEAAKAELQQLEELLCKERKERERIIASYRKKVEEHRAQAEKVDRRRTTMQPDELSSEAQRSTTRMAAEEEKVTSTFEEAFQRIKEATGVTDIREIVERFISQKETQQHLEKLKGENDKVLLQLKEQKELLNQQFQDLKYSGEAKLSGDQQLLEECEQQLQAQQQRCRAAKERLDWLVKTISTIRAGVEHLADKLQHITLSEDQVVEASPNSDETTSKENDLAGIMKEMEEEEFHVRIEGKLPAYNTRVKLPENQRLDLFDDEEESEEDEADIISREALKRQSQLIIDAKSKKKPWKNKGNL
;
A
#
# COMPACT_ATOMS: atom_id res chain seq x y z
N MET A 1 -37.80 75.13 36.44
CA MET A 1 -36.96 74.13 35.74
C MET A 1 -35.52 74.40 36.12
N MET A 2 -34.96 73.62 37.04
CA MET A 2 -33.58 73.79 37.50
C MET A 2 -32.68 72.78 36.80
N SER A 3 -31.73 73.33 36.04
CA SER A 3 -30.62 72.62 35.42
C SER A 3 -29.63 72.18 36.50
N PHE A 4 -29.58 70.88 36.79
CA PHE A 4 -28.50 70.29 37.57
C PHE A 4 -27.39 69.85 36.61
N SER A 5 -26.34 70.68 36.55
CA SER A 5 -25.02 70.29 36.06
C SER A 5 -24.45 69.23 36.98
N GLY A 6 -24.57 67.96 36.59
CA GLY A 6 -23.86 66.87 37.24
C GLY A 6 -22.38 66.95 36.90
N ASP A 7 -21.59 67.52 37.81
CA ASP A 7 -20.15 67.38 37.80
C ASP A 7 -19.79 65.89 37.90
N THR A 8 -19.51 65.30 36.75
CA THR A 8 -18.78 64.05 36.67
C THR A 8 -17.42 64.29 37.29
N LEU A 9 -17.24 63.83 38.53
CA LEU A 9 -15.94 63.72 39.21
C LEU A 9 -14.97 63.02 38.26
N LYS A 10 -14.15 63.82 37.56
CA LYS A 10 -13.03 63.33 36.79
C LYS A 10 -12.15 62.53 37.77
N PRO A 11 -11.73 61.30 37.41
CA PRO A 11 -10.68 60.61 38.16
C PRO A 11 -9.52 61.59 38.40
N PRO A 12 -8.81 61.53 39.54
CA PRO A 12 -7.66 62.40 39.77
C PRO A 12 -6.79 62.41 38.51
N LEU A 13 -6.41 63.58 37.99
CA LEU A 13 -5.67 63.73 36.74
C LEU A 13 -4.50 62.73 36.58
N LEU A 14 -3.87 62.37 37.70
CA LEU A 14 -2.82 61.35 37.81
C LEU A 14 -3.27 59.93 37.39
N GLU A 15 -4.48 59.52 37.71
CA GLU A 15 -5.02 58.20 37.39
C GLU A 15 -5.31 58.07 35.89
N HIS A 16 -5.82 59.14 35.28
CA HIS A 16 -6.03 59.21 33.82
C HIS A 16 -4.70 59.24 33.05
N ILE A 17 -3.69 59.95 33.57
CA ILE A 17 -2.32 59.92 33.03
C ILE A 17 -1.73 58.51 33.12
N ALA A 18 -1.90 57.82 34.26
CA ALA A 18 -1.40 56.46 34.45
C ALA A 18 -2.10 55.43 33.54
N GLU A 19 -3.41 55.60 33.30
CA GLU A 19 -4.16 54.77 32.35
C GLU A 19 -3.70 54.99 30.91
N MET A 20 -3.51 56.25 30.50
CA MET A 20 -2.97 56.60 29.18
C MET A 20 -1.54 56.07 28.98
N GLN A 21 -0.69 56.14 30.01
CA GLN A 21 0.66 55.55 29.99
C GLN A 21 0.62 54.03 29.84
N ARG A 22 -0.27 53.33 30.56
CA ARG A 22 -0.47 51.87 30.39
C ARG A 22 -0.96 51.51 28.99
N LYS A 23 -1.86 52.32 28.42
CA LYS A 23 -2.36 52.11 27.05
C LYS A 23 -1.27 52.32 26.00
N ILE A 24 -0.42 53.33 26.18
CA ILE A 24 0.75 53.57 25.33
C ILE A 24 1.71 52.38 25.43
N GLN A 25 2.03 51.92 26.64
CA GLN A 25 2.90 50.74 26.83
C GLN A 25 2.32 49.48 26.18
N LEU A 26 1.00 49.25 26.25
CA LEU A 26 0.37 48.12 25.59
C LEU A 26 0.51 48.22 24.07
N LEU A 27 0.22 49.40 23.50
CA LEU A 27 0.36 49.65 22.06
C LEU A 27 1.82 49.51 21.59
N GLU A 28 2.80 49.91 22.40
CA GLU A 28 4.23 49.72 22.12
C GLU A 28 4.63 48.24 22.13
N ARG A 29 4.07 47.44 23.06
CA ARG A 29 4.29 45.99 23.09
C ARG A 29 3.62 45.28 21.92
N ASP A 30 2.38 45.63 21.58
CA ASP A 30 1.67 45.07 20.43
C ASP A 30 2.38 45.42 19.12
N ARG A 31 2.83 46.67 18.99
CA ARG A 31 3.67 47.10 17.87
C ARG A 31 4.96 46.28 17.81
N SER A 32 5.63 46.06 18.93
CA SER A 32 6.86 45.26 18.98
C SER A 32 6.62 43.80 18.59
N ALA A 33 5.58 43.16 19.12
CA ALA A 33 5.19 41.81 18.77
C ALA A 33 4.81 41.67 17.29
N PHE A 34 4.12 42.67 16.73
CA PHE A 34 3.80 42.72 15.30
C PHE A 34 5.06 42.84 14.45
N TYR A 35 6.01 43.70 14.84
CA TYR A 35 7.30 43.80 14.15
C TYR A 35 8.09 42.50 14.23
N GLU A 36 8.14 41.84 15.39
CA GLU A 36 8.81 40.55 15.57
C GLU A 36 8.17 39.45 14.72
N SER A 37 6.83 39.35 14.72
CA SER A 37 6.09 38.38 13.89
C SER A 37 6.30 38.63 12.40
N SER A 38 6.29 39.89 11.97
CA SER A 38 6.56 40.29 10.59
C SER A 38 8.00 39.96 10.19
N GLN A 39 8.97 40.26 11.06
CA GLN A 39 10.38 39.90 10.85
C GLN A 39 10.60 38.39 10.80
N SER A 40 9.93 37.63 11.66
CA SER A 40 9.96 36.16 11.63
C SER A 40 9.40 35.63 10.30
N SER A 41 8.25 36.17 9.87
CA SER A 41 7.63 35.80 8.59
C SER A 41 8.51 36.16 7.38
N ILE A 42 9.19 37.31 7.42
CA ILE A 42 10.16 37.71 6.40
C ILE A 42 11.34 36.73 6.39
N LYS A 43 11.89 36.37 7.55
CA LYS A 43 12.99 35.40 7.64
C LYS A 43 12.59 34.04 7.09
N GLU A 44 11.42 33.53 7.46
CA GLU A 44 10.87 32.28 6.93
C GLU A 44 10.69 32.34 5.41
N ASN A 45 10.08 33.41 4.89
CA ASN A 45 9.95 33.61 3.45
C ASN A 45 11.31 33.69 2.74
N THR A 46 12.31 34.34 3.33
CA THR A 46 13.66 34.39 2.74
C THR A 46 14.33 33.03 2.71
N GLU A 47 14.12 32.18 3.71
CA GLU A 47 14.65 30.81 3.70
C GLU A 47 13.91 29.94 2.70
N ASN A 48 12.58 30.02 2.62
CA ASN A 48 11.77 29.35 1.61
C ASN A 48 12.22 29.73 0.18
N ILE A 49 12.50 31.02 -0.08
CA ILE A 49 13.04 31.46 -1.37
C ILE A 49 14.42 30.85 -1.65
N ARG A 50 15.29 30.73 -0.63
CA ARG A 50 16.60 30.08 -0.79
C ARG A 50 16.45 28.60 -1.09
N GLU A 51 15.56 27.90 -0.40
CA GLU A 51 15.24 26.50 -0.68
C GLU A 51 14.72 26.31 -2.10
N LEU A 52 13.72 27.08 -2.52
CA LEU A 52 13.19 27.04 -3.88
C LEU A 52 14.26 27.33 -4.95
N ARG A 53 15.23 28.20 -4.66
CA ARG A 53 16.37 28.45 -5.57
C ARG A 53 17.35 27.28 -5.62
N ARG A 54 17.66 26.65 -4.48
CA ARG A 54 18.49 25.43 -4.42
C ARG A 54 17.81 24.30 -5.21
N ASP A 55 16.50 24.18 -5.07
CA ASP A 55 15.66 23.18 -5.72
C ASP A 55 15.59 23.39 -7.23
N ASN A 56 15.35 24.62 -7.68
CA ASN A 56 15.45 24.95 -9.10
C ASN A 56 16.83 24.62 -9.67
N LYS A 57 17.91 24.97 -8.98
CA LYS A 57 19.28 24.62 -9.40
C LYS A 57 19.50 23.10 -9.46
N ARG A 58 18.90 22.33 -8.55
CA ARG A 58 18.93 20.86 -8.58
C ARG A 58 18.14 20.32 -9.77
N LEU A 59 16.95 20.85 -10.05
CA LEU A 59 16.11 20.44 -11.17
C LEU A 59 16.78 20.74 -12.52
N TYR A 60 17.40 21.92 -12.68
CA TYR A 60 18.18 22.23 -13.89
C TYR A 60 19.37 21.28 -14.09
N ARG A 61 20.06 20.88 -13.01
CA ARG A 61 21.12 19.87 -13.09
C ARG A 61 20.59 18.50 -13.52
N LYS A 62 19.50 18.03 -12.91
CA LYS A 62 18.84 16.78 -13.30
C LYS A 62 18.41 16.79 -14.76
N LEU A 63 17.84 17.91 -15.23
CA LEU A 63 17.43 18.05 -16.63
C LEU A 63 18.64 18.00 -17.58
N ALA A 64 19.74 18.66 -17.21
CA ALA A 64 20.98 18.59 -17.99
C ALA A 64 21.60 17.17 -17.99
N GLU A 65 21.57 16.46 -16.86
CA GLU A 65 22.01 15.06 -16.76
C GLU A 65 21.19 14.15 -17.68
N VAL A 66 19.86 14.30 -17.71
CA VAL A 66 18.99 13.54 -18.61
C VAL A 66 19.30 13.86 -20.08
N HIS A 67 19.44 15.14 -20.44
CA HIS A 67 19.78 15.52 -21.81
C HIS A 67 21.17 15.02 -22.25
N THR A 68 22.16 15.05 -21.35
CA THR A 68 23.49 14.51 -21.64
C THR A 68 23.50 12.99 -21.75
N GLY A 69 22.69 12.29 -20.96
CA GLY A 69 22.44 10.85 -21.08
C GLY A 69 21.80 10.48 -22.41
N ASP A 70 20.71 11.16 -22.79
CA ASP A 70 20.04 10.98 -24.09
C ASP A 70 21.00 11.24 -25.26
N ASP A 71 21.79 12.31 -25.20
CA ASP A 71 22.82 12.62 -26.20
C ASP A 71 23.92 11.54 -26.29
N HIS A 72 24.29 10.93 -25.16
CA HIS A 72 25.29 9.85 -25.14
C HIS A 72 24.75 8.59 -25.82
N VAL A 73 23.53 8.16 -25.47
CA VAL A 73 22.87 7.00 -26.06
C VAL A 73 22.70 7.18 -27.57
N ILE A 74 22.28 8.37 -28.02
CA ILE A 74 22.17 8.68 -29.46
C ILE A 74 23.56 8.67 -30.13
N LYS A 75 24.60 9.19 -29.48
CA LYS A 75 25.95 9.20 -30.06
C LYS A 75 26.54 7.81 -30.23
N GLU A 76 26.23 6.89 -29.32
CA GLU A 76 26.67 5.49 -29.35
C GLU A 76 25.87 4.67 -30.38
N ALA A 77 24.53 4.75 -30.34
CA ALA A 77 23.67 4.01 -31.27
C ALA A 77 23.89 4.38 -32.75
N PHE A 78 24.19 5.65 -33.04
CA PHE A 78 24.44 6.13 -34.40
C PHE A 78 25.92 6.32 -34.74
N HIS A 79 26.84 5.70 -33.99
CA HIS A 79 28.28 5.87 -34.21
C HIS A 79 28.73 5.40 -35.61
N SER A 80 28.09 4.36 -36.15
CA SER A 80 28.36 3.81 -37.49
C SER A 80 27.60 4.51 -38.63
N ARG A 81 26.65 5.40 -38.32
CA ARG A 81 25.70 6.00 -39.29
C ARG A 81 25.97 7.46 -39.65
N GLY A 82 27.15 7.99 -39.33
CA GLY A 82 27.77 9.20 -39.89
C GLY A 82 26.83 10.42 -40.00
N MET A 83 26.19 10.59 -41.17
CA MET A 83 25.31 11.74 -41.45
C MET A 83 23.91 11.65 -40.85
N GLU A 84 23.41 10.46 -40.49
CA GLU A 84 22.09 10.34 -39.84
C GLU A 84 22.15 10.79 -38.37
N LYS A 85 23.34 10.78 -37.75
CA LYS A 85 23.55 11.15 -36.34
C LYS A 85 23.18 12.60 -36.02
N SER A 86 23.41 13.53 -36.96
CA SER A 86 23.08 14.95 -36.77
C SER A 86 21.57 15.22 -36.78
N ALA A 87 20.79 14.38 -37.45
CA ALA A 87 19.33 14.50 -37.52
C ALA A 87 18.64 14.21 -36.17
N TYR A 88 19.30 13.46 -35.28
CA TYR A 88 18.77 13.08 -33.97
C TYR A 88 19.39 13.89 -32.81
N ARG A 89 20.26 14.86 -33.10
CA ARG A 89 20.88 15.71 -32.07
C ARG A 89 19.80 16.58 -31.40
N ASN A 90 19.77 16.59 -30.07
CA ASN A 90 18.75 17.27 -29.25
C ASN A 90 17.35 16.63 -29.26
N MET A 91 17.20 15.43 -29.83
CA MET A 91 15.99 14.63 -29.64
C MET A 91 16.13 13.79 -28.37
N SER A 92 15.03 13.56 -27.64
CA SER A 92 15.05 12.53 -26.60
C SER A 92 15.18 11.15 -27.24
N GLY A 93 15.79 10.19 -26.53
CA GLY A 93 15.98 8.82 -27.03
C GLY A 93 14.68 8.19 -27.57
N LYS A 94 13.55 8.41 -26.88
CA LYS A 94 12.23 7.94 -27.34
C LYS A 94 11.78 8.57 -28.67
N ALA A 95 12.05 9.85 -28.86
CA ALA A 95 11.70 10.56 -30.10
C ALA A 95 12.61 10.14 -31.27
N ALA A 96 13.88 9.82 -30.98
CA ALA A 96 14.78 9.26 -31.98
C ALA A 96 14.33 7.86 -32.44
N VAL A 97 13.84 7.02 -31.52
CA VAL A 97 13.29 5.69 -31.85
C VAL A 97 12.08 5.81 -32.79
N THR A 98 11.10 6.64 -32.45
CA THR A 98 9.88 6.77 -33.26
C THR A 98 10.16 7.31 -34.66
N THR A 99 11.12 8.22 -34.80
CA THR A 99 11.53 8.73 -36.12
C THR A 99 12.27 7.69 -36.96
N VAL A 100 13.12 6.87 -36.35
CA VAL A 100 13.76 5.72 -37.03
C VAL A 100 12.72 4.68 -37.44
N GLU A 101 11.75 4.37 -36.59
CA GLU A 101 10.65 3.44 -36.90
C GLU A 101 9.84 3.92 -38.09
N GLN A 102 9.48 5.21 -38.14
CA GLN A 102 8.79 5.79 -39.29
C GLN A 102 9.62 5.70 -40.58
N SER A 103 10.93 5.97 -40.50
CA SER A 103 11.86 5.79 -41.64
C SER A 103 11.95 4.32 -42.09
N MET A 104 12.00 3.39 -41.15
CA MET A 104 11.98 1.95 -41.45
C MET A 104 10.67 1.55 -42.16
N LEU A 105 9.53 2.03 -41.67
CA LEU A 105 8.23 1.74 -42.27
C LEU A 105 8.14 2.26 -43.71
N THR A 106 8.64 3.47 -43.99
CA THR A 106 8.67 4.01 -45.36
C THR A 106 9.60 3.20 -46.27
N LYS A 107 10.79 2.82 -45.80
CA LYS A 107 11.73 1.95 -46.54
C LYS A 107 11.11 0.57 -46.82
N LYS A 108 10.40 -0.02 -45.84
CA LYS A 108 9.68 -1.30 -45.99
C LYS A 108 8.56 -1.21 -47.03
N LYS A 109 7.77 -0.13 -47.00
CA LYS A 109 6.74 0.13 -48.02
C LYS A 109 7.34 0.22 -49.42
N ARG A 110 8.46 0.94 -49.58
CA ARG A 110 9.19 1.03 -50.87
C ARG A 110 9.72 -0.32 -51.33
N LEU A 111 10.28 -1.13 -50.43
CA LEU A 111 10.76 -2.47 -50.75
C LEU A 111 9.62 -3.39 -51.20
N ASN A 112 8.48 -3.35 -50.51
CA ASN A 112 7.30 -4.15 -50.89
C ASN A 112 6.78 -3.76 -52.28
N ALA A 113 6.73 -2.46 -52.59
CA ALA A 113 6.36 -1.98 -53.92
C ALA A 113 7.33 -2.51 -54.99
N LEU A 114 8.64 -2.44 -54.75
CA LEU A 114 9.65 -3.00 -55.66
C LEU A 114 9.50 -4.50 -55.84
N LYS A 115 9.33 -5.27 -54.75
CA LYS A 115 9.10 -6.72 -54.82
C LYS A 115 7.87 -7.06 -55.67
N HIS A 116 6.77 -6.33 -55.50
CA HIS A 116 5.58 -6.49 -56.33
C HIS A 116 5.91 -6.26 -57.81
N THR A 117 6.57 -5.15 -58.15
CA THR A 117 6.95 -4.89 -59.56
C THR A 117 7.85 -5.98 -60.13
N THR A 118 8.85 -6.46 -59.38
CA THR A 118 9.74 -7.54 -59.81
C THR A 118 8.97 -8.84 -60.04
N GLN A 119 8.05 -9.18 -59.14
CA GLN A 119 7.20 -10.37 -59.26
C GLN A 119 6.31 -10.29 -60.51
N THR A 120 5.72 -9.12 -60.80
CA THR A 120 4.94 -8.91 -62.02
C THR A 120 5.78 -9.12 -63.28
N TYR A 121 7.00 -8.58 -63.32
CA TYR A 121 7.90 -8.80 -64.46
C TYR A 121 8.34 -10.27 -64.59
N GLN A 122 8.58 -10.96 -63.48
CA GLN A 122 8.92 -12.38 -63.48
C GLN A 122 7.78 -13.25 -64.01
N GLN A 123 6.54 -12.99 -63.57
CA GLN A 123 5.36 -13.66 -64.10
C GLN A 123 5.22 -13.45 -65.61
N ARG A 124 5.41 -12.20 -66.07
CA ARG A 124 5.37 -11.89 -67.51
C ARG A 124 6.45 -12.60 -68.31
N LEU A 125 7.64 -12.75 -67.74
CA LEU A 125 8.75 -13.44 -68.39
C LEU A 125 8.51 -14.95 -68.48
N GLU A 126 7.88 -15.54 -67.45
CA GLU A 126 7.48 -16.95 -67.47
C GLU A 126 6.37 -17.23 -68.48
N GLU A 127 5.37 -16.34 -68.60
CA GLU A 127 4.36 -16.41 -69.66
C GLU A 127 5.00 -16.43 -71.06
N LEU A 128 5.98 -15.55 -71.31
CA LEU A 128 6.70 -15.50 -72.58
C LEU A 128 7.54 -16.75 -72.85
N ARG A 129 8.17 -17.33 -71.81
CA ARG A 129 8.91 -18.60 -71.92
C ARG A 129 7.98 -19.75 -72.31
N VAL A 130 6.80 -19.86 -71.69
CA VAL A 130 5.80 -20.88 -72.01
C VAL A 130 5.33 -20.73 -73.46
N VAL A 131 5.09 -19.51 -73.92
CA VAL A 131 4.73 -19.22 -75.32
C VAL A 131 5.86 -19.63 -76.27
N GLN A 132 7.12 -19.30 -75.96
CA GLN A 132 8.27 -19.69 -76.77
C GLN A 132 8.46 -21.21 -76.84
N GLN A 133 8.20 -21.92 -75.74
CA GLN A 133 8.29 -23.37 -75.69
C GLN A 133 7.19 -24.04 -76.51
N ARG A 134 5.97 -23.48 -76.54
CA ARG A 134 4.87 -23.94 -77.41
C ARG A 134 5.11 -23.68 -78.91
N LEU A 135 5.92 -22.68 -79.25
CA LEU A 135 6.24 -22.29 -80.64
C LEU A 135 7.46 -23.04 -81.22
N LYS A 136 8.22 -23.78 -80.41
CA LYS A 136 9.30 -24.64 -80.93
C LYS A 136 8.69 -25.95 -81.44
N PRO A 137 8.78 -26.27 -82.74
CA PRO A 137 8.38 -27.58 -83.24
C PRO A 137 9.32 -28.66 -82.70
N GLU A 138 8.77 -29.77 -82.22
CA GLU A 138 9.46 -31.01 -81.91
C GLU A 138 10.11 -31.57 -83.18
N GLY A 139 11.29 -31.04 -83.52
CA GLY A 139 11.96 -31.30 -84.78
C GLY A 139 13.44 -31.52 -84.60
N SER A 140 13.83 -32.47 -83.74
CA SER A 140 15.06 -33.25 -83.94
C SER A 140 15.21 -34.36 -82.90
N ARG A 141 14.70 -35.56 -83.20
CA ARG A 141 15.26 -36.79 -82.64
C ARG A 141 15.22 -37.91 -83.68
N GLY A 142 15.93 -37.66 -84.77
CA GLY A 142 16.23 -38.65 -85.79
C GLY A 142 17.67 -39.16 -85.64
N ALA A 143 17.79 -40.48 -85.65
CA ALA A 143 18.94 -41.27 -86.11
C ALA A 143 19.84 -41.99 -85.07
N GLN A 144 19.98 -43.29 -85.39
CA GLN A 144 21.09 -44.23 -85.19
C GLN A 144 20.95 -45.27 -84.07
N SER A 145 20.53 -46.45 -84.51
CA SER A 145 20.29 -47.69 -83.78
C SER A 145 21.55 -48.51 -83.45
N SER A 146 22.77 -48.03 -83.73
CA SER A 146 24.01 -48.57 -83.15
C SER A 146 24.52 -47.75 -81.95
N ASP A 147 24.00 -46.53 -81.80
CA ASP A 147 24.31 -45.58 -80.72
C ASP A 147 23.40 -45.78 -79.50
N THR A 148 22.39 -46.67 -79.59
CA THR A 148 21.45 -46.91 -78.49
C THR A 148 22.11 -47.56 -77.28
N ARG A 149 23.15 -48.39 -77.46
CA ARG A 149 23.83 -49.04 -76.33
C ARG A 149 24.83 -48.12 -75.64
N THR A 150 25.54 -47.28 -76.39
CA THR A 150 26.43 -46.23 -75.88
C THR A 150 25.62 -45.09 -75.26
N ARG A 151 24.57 -44.62 -75.92
CA ARG A 151 23.61 -43.65 -75.35
C ARG A 151 22.90 -44.19 -74.12
N LYS A 152 22.46 -45.46 -74.11
CA LYS A 152 21.90 -46.06 -72.88
C LYS A 152 22.92 -46.09 -71.75
N LYS A 153 24.18 -46.47 -72.01
CA LYS A 153 25.25 -46.43 -71.00
C LYS A 153 25.58 -45.02 -70.51
N GLU A 154 25.55 -44.02 -71.40
CA GLU A 154 25.75 -42.61 -71.04
C GLU A 154 24.53 -42.05 -70.29
N GLU A 155 23.31 -42.37 -70.72
CA GLU A 155 22.06 -42.06 -70.04
C GLU A 155 22.03 -42.72 -68.66
N ASP A 156 22.43 -43.99 -68.53
CA ASP A 156 22.57 -44.70 -67.26
C ASP A 156 23.63 -44.07 -66.36
N ALA A 157 24.77 -43.62 -66.92
CA ALA A 157 25.81 -42.90 -66.16
C ALA A 157 25.38 -41.48 -65.77
N MET A 158 24.55 -40.81 -66.57
CA MET A 158 23.93 -39.53 -66.22
C MET A 158 22.86 -39.72 -65.15
N ASN A 159 22.06 -40.77 -65.24
CA ASN A 159 21.05 -41.14 -64.25
C ASN A 159 21.71 -41.51 -62.93
N LEU A 160 22.82 -42.25 -62.95
CA LEU A 160 23.59 -42.60 -61.76
C LEU A 160 24.15 -41.34 -61.08
N ARG A 161 24.75 -40.42 -61.84
CA ARG A 161 25.19 -39.10 -61.31
C ARG A 161 24.02 -38.26 -60.78
N ALA A 162 22.86 -38.29 -61.43
CA ALA A 162 21.67 -37.57 -60.96
C ALA A 162 21.12 -38.17 -59.66
N LEU A 163 21.10 -39.51 -59.54
CA LEU A 163 20.71 -40.23 -58.34
C LEU A 163 21.70 -39.99 -57.19
N GLU A 164 23.00 -39.99 -57.46
CA GLU A 164 24.05 -39.63 -56.49
C GLU A 164 23.87 -38.20 -55.97
N ASN A 165 23.67 -37.24 -56.87
CA ASN A 165 23.40 -35.85 -56.48
C ASN A 165 22.10 -35.70 -55.69
N SER A 166 21.07 -36.48 -56.01
CA SER A 166 19.81 -36.50 -55.26
C SER A 166 20.00 -37.10 -53.86
N LEU A 167 20.77 -38.17 -53.76
CA LEU A 167 21.13 -38.83 -52.50
C LEU A 167 21.96 -37.90 -51.61
N GLU A 168 22.92 -37.16 -52.16
CA GLU A 168 23.71 -36.21 -51.39
C GLU A 168 22.87 -35.03 -50.89
N LYS A 169 21.96 -34.50 -51.74
CA LYS A 169 21.01 -33.46 -51.35
C LYS A 169 20.07 -33.92 -50.23
N THR A 170 19.55 -35.15 -50.31
CA THR A 170 18.70 -35.70 -49.24
C THR A 170 19.49 -35.90 -47.96
N LYS A 171 20.72 -36.43 -48.02
CA LYS A 171 21.62 -36.51 -46.86
C LYS A 171 21.91 -35.15 -46.23
N PHE A 172 22.14 -34.12 -47.02
CA PHE A 172 22.33 -32.75 -46.52
C PHE A 172 21.07 -32.23 -45.81
N LYS A 173 19.90 -32.43 -46.41
CA LYS A 173 18.62 -32.06 -45.79
C LYS A 173 18.35 -32.82 -44.49
N CYS A 174 18.69 -34.12 -44.42
CA CYS A 174 18.59 -34.90 -43.19
C CYS A 174 19.48 -34.31 -42.10
N LYS A 175 20.75 -34.01 -42.39
CA LYS A 175 21.66 -33.36 -41.43
C LYS A 175 21.16 -31.98 -40.98
N GLU A 176 20.59 -31.19 -41.89
CA GLU A 176 20.00 -29.90 -41.56
C GLU A 176 18.78 -30.07 -40.65
N ALA A 177 17.90 -31.03 -40.95
CA ALA A 177 16.77 -31.39 -40.10
C ALA A 177 17.20 -31.89 -38.72
N ASP A 178 18.26 -32.69 -38.63
CA ASP A 178 18.83 -33.16 -37.35
C ASP A 178 19.38 -31.99 -36.53
N ASN A 179 20.07 -31.06 -37.18
CA ASN A 179 20.57 -29.85 -36.52
C ASN A 179 19.42 -28.95 -36.02
N ILE A 180 18.39 -28.77 -36.83
CA ILE A 180 17.18 -28.03 -36.46
C ILE A 180 16.49 -28.71 -35.26
N THR A 181 16.29 -30.03 -35.31
CA THR A 181 15.70 -30.82 -34.22
C THR A 181 16.52 -30.70 -32.94
N THR A 182 17.85 -30.81 -33.04
CA THR A 182 18.76 -30.65 -31.90
C THR A 182 18.64 -29.27 -31.28
N ASN A 183 18.52 -28.21 -32.08
CA ASN A 183 18.33 -26.85 -31.58
C ASN A 183 16.97 -26.66 -30.90
N TYR A 184 15.89 -27.21 -31.47
CA TYR A 184 14.57 -27.17 -30.82
C TYR A 184 14.52 -27.96 -29.52
N LEU A 185 15.21 -29.11 -29.44
CA LEU A 185 15.33 -29.87 -28.19
C LEU A 185 16.08 -29.08 -27.12
N LYS A 186 17.17 -28.38 -27.48
CA LYS A 186 17.88 -27.50 -26.55
C LYS A 186 16.99 -26.34 -26.08
N LEU A 187 16.29 -25.69 -27.00
CA LEU A 187 15.35 -24.61 -26.66
C LEU A 187 14.24 -25.11 -25.73
N LYS A 188 13.67 -26.29 -26.01
CA LYS A 188 12.69 -26.93 -25.14
C LYS A 188 13.26 -27.19 -23.75
N GLY A 189 14.49 -27.70 -23.66
CA GLY A 189 15.17 -27.92 -22.38
C GLY A 189 15.29 -26.62 -21.57
N HIS A 190 15.78 -25.55 -22.21
CA HIS A 190 15.87 -24.23 -21.55
C HIS A 190 14.51 -23.70 -21.08
N LEU A 191 13.46 -23.84 -21.89
CA LEU A 191 12.11 -23.42 -21.50
C LEU A 191 11.54 -24.28 -20.37
N GLN A 192 11.88 -25.57 -20.32
CA GLN A 192 11.50 -26.44 -19.22
C GLN A 192 12.22 -26.02 -17.93
N ASP A 193 13.52 -25.76 -17.99
CA ASP A 193 14.31 -25.27 -16.85
C ASP A 193 13.78 -23.93 -16.34
N GLU A 194 13.49 -22.98 -17.23
CA GLU A 194 12.88 -21.69 -16.86
C GLU A 194 11.51 -21.90 -16.21
N SER A 195 10.68 -22.79 -16.76
CA SER A 195 9.35 -23.05 -16.19
C SER A 195 9.39 -23.59 -14.77
N LEU A 196 10.41 -24.39 -14.44
CA LEU A 196 10.64 -24.87 -13.07
C LEU A 196 11.05 -23.73 -12.10
N THR A 197 11.70 -22.67 -12.59
CA THR A 197 12.11 -21.54 -11.73
C THR A 197 10.97 -20.57 -11.41
N PHE A 198 9.96 -20.45 -12.29
CA PHE A 198 8.87 -19.49 -12.08
C PHE A 198 8.06 -19.80 -10.82
N GLN A 199 7.82 -21.07 -10.51
CA GLN A 199 7.08 -21.41 -9.28
C GLN A 199 7.79 -20.90 -8.03
N GLY A 200 9.11 -21.10 -7.91
CA GLY A 200 9.86 -20.62 -6.75
C GLY A 200 9.90 -19.08 -6.66
N GLN A 201 9.94 -18.39 -7.80
CA GLN A 201 9.83 -16.93 -7.84
C GLN A 201 8.44 -16.46 -7.39
N LEU A 202 7.37 -17.10 -7.86
CA LEU A 202 6.00 -16.80 -7.45
C LEU A 202 5.80 -17.05 -5.95
N ASP A 203 6.25 -18.19 -5.43
CA ASP A 203 6.16 -18.51 -4.00
C ASP A 203 6.91 -17.47 -3.14
N SER A 204 8.07 -17.00 -3.60
CA SER A 204 8.84 -15.96 -2.91
C SER A 204 8.12 -14.60 -2.89
N LEU A 205 7.50 -14.22 -4.00
CA LEU A 205 6.71 -12.98 -4.12
C LEU A 205 5.43 -13.08 -3.28
N GLU A 206 4.76 -14.23 -3.26
CA GLU A 206 3.59 -14.47 -2.41
C GLU A 206 3.96 -14.38 -0.92
N ALA A 207 5.09 -14.97 -0.52
CA ALA A 207 5.59 -14.86 0.85
C ALA A 207 5.92 -13.42 1.24
N GLU A 208 6.50 -12.62 0.32
CA GLU A 208 6.73 -11.18 0.52
C GLU A 208 5.43 -10.40 0.68
N ILE A 209 4.45 -10.64 -0.19
CA ILE A 209 3.12 -10.00 -0.10
C ILE A 209 2.45 -10.33 1.23
N LEU A 210 2.52 -11.59 1.68
CA LEU A 210 1.97 -11.99 2.98
C LEU A 210 2.69 -11.32 4.15
N ARG A 211 4.03 -11.18 4.08
CA ARG A 211 4.80 -10.42 5.08
C ARG A 211 4.35 -8.97 5.15
N HIS A 212 4.26 -8.29 4.01
CA HIS A 212 3.83 -6.89 3.95
C HIS A 212 2.38 -6.70 4.40
N ARG A 213 1.48 -7.65 4.12
CA ARG A 213 0.11 -7.61 4.67
C ARG A 213 0.09 -7.72 6.20
N LYS A 214 0.90 -8.61 6.77
CA LYS A 214 1.03 -8.74 8.24
C LYS A 214 1.62 -7.46 8.86
N GLU A 215 2.66 -6.90 8.24
CA GLU A 215 3.27 -5.65 8.68
C GLU A 215 2.29 -4.47 8.60
N LEU A 216 1.54 -4.35 7.50
CA LEU A 216 0.49 -3.35 7.35
C LEU A 216 -0.58 -3.48 8.45
N HIS A 217 -1.02 -4.70 8.74
CA HIS A 217 -1.98 -4.94 9.80
C HIS A 217 -1.42 -4.54 11.18
N SER A 218 -0.18 -4.90 11.48
CA SER A 218 0.50 -4.47 12.71
C SER A 218 0.61 -2.95 12.82
N LEU A 219 0.92 -2.26 11.72
CA LEU A 219 1.00 -0.80 11.68
C LEU A 219 -0.39 -0.14 11.84
N GLN A 220 -1.44 -0.74 11.30
CA GLN A 220 -2.81 -0.28 11.50
C GLN A 220 -3.23 -0.39 12.96
N VAL A 221 -2.94 -1.51 13.63
CA VAL A 221 -3.20 -1.68 15.06
C VAL A 221 -2.43 -0.63 15.87
N LEU A 222 -1.13 -0.46 15.62
CA LEU A 222 -0.32 0.56 16.30
C LEU A 222 -0.85 1.98 16.07
N ASN A 223 -1.33 2.30 14.87
CA ASN A 223 -1.92 3.60 14.57
C ASN A 223 -3.24 3.81 15.32
N ASN A 224 -4.10 2.79 15.37
CA ASN A 224 -5.34 2.84 16.15
C ASN A 224 -5.03 3.05 17.63
N ASP A 225 -4.05 2.34 18.19
CA ASP A 225 -3.62 2.51 19.59
C ASP A 225 -3.06 3.91 19.85
N ALA A 226 -2.24 4.44 18.94
CA ALA A 226 -1.71 5.80 19.03
C ALA A 226 -2.82 6.85 18.95
N GLN A 227 -3.83 6.64 18.10
CA GLN A 227 -4.98 7.53 17.98
C GLN A 227 -5.85 7.48 19.24
N LEU A 228 -6.12 6.30 19.79
CA LEU A 228 -6.82 6.13 21.07
C LEU A 228 -6.06 6.81 22.22
N SER A 229 -4.74 6.64 22.29
CA SER A 229 -3.90 7.31 23.29
C SER A 229 -3.94 8.84 23.17
N LYS A 230 -3.92 9.37 21.94
CA LYS A 230 -4.07 10.80 21.67
C LYS A 230 -5.46 11.32 22.07
N GLU A 231 -6.52 10.57 21.80
CA GLU A 231 -7.88 10.93 22.17
C GLU A 231 -8.06 10.91 23.70
N ALA A 232 -7.50 9.91 24.38
CA ALA A 232 -7.46 9.85 25.84
C ALA A 232 -6.72 11.06 26.44
N ALA A 233 -5.52 11.38 25.95
CA ALA A 233 -4.75 12.53 26.41
C ALA A 233 -5.48 13.87 26.16
N LYS A 234 -6.21 14.00 25.04
CA LYS A 234 -7.05 15.17 24.77
C LYS A 234 -8.24 15.26 25.73
N ALA A 235 -8.90 14.14 26.03
CA ALA A 235 -10.00 14.10 26.98
C ALA A 235 -9.52 14.48 28.39
N GLU A 236 -8.36 13.95 28.82
CA GLU A 236 -7.74 14.32 30.10
C GLU A 236 -7.39 15.82 30.15
N LEU A 237 -6.81 16.37 29.07
CA LEU A 237 -6.52 17.81 28.98
C LEU A 237 -7.79 18.65 29.11
N GLN A 238 -8.87 18.29 28.41
CA GLN A 238 -10.15 18.98 28.49
C GLN A 238 -10.72 18.94 29.92
N GLN A 239 -10.67 17.78 30.59
CA GLN A 239 -11.12 17.66 31.98
C GLN A 239 -10.31 18.56 32.91
N LEU A 240 -8.99 18.61 32.76
CA LEU A 240 -8.13 19.50 33.55
C LEU A 240 -8.41 20.98 33.29
N GLU A 241 -8.64 21.37 32.03
CA GLU A 241 -9.02 22.74 31.67
C GLU A 241 -10.36 23.13 32.29
N GLU A 242 -11.36 22.25 32.24
CA GLU A 242 -12.67 22.48 32.88
C GLU A 242 -12.55 22.63 34.40
N LEU A 243 -11.74 21.79 35.06
CA LEU A 243 -11.47 21.89 36.49
C LEU A 243 -10.80 23.22 36.83
N LEU A 244 -9.78 23.64 36.07
CA LEU A 244 -9.14 24.94 36.25
C LEU A 244 -10.12 26.11 36.05
N CYS A 245 -11.01 26.03 35.07
CA CYS A 245 -12.06 27.03 34.87
C CYS A 245 -13.04 27.07 36.05
N LYS A 246 -13.46 25.91 36.58
CA LYS A 246 -14.34 25.83 37.76
C LYS A 246 -13.64 26.43 38.99
N GLU A 247 -12.38 26.10 39.23
CA GLU A 247 -11.59 26.67 40.32
C GLU A 247 -11.43 28.19 40.18
N ARG A 248 -11.13 28.70 38.98
CA ARG A 248 -11.03 30.14 38.73
C ARG A 248 -12.35 30.86 39.06
N LYS A 249 -13.48 30.32 38.59
CA LYS A 249 -14.82 30.85 38.90
C LYS A 249 -15.12 30.83 40.40
N GLU A 250 -14.72 29.78 41.11
CA GLU A 250 -14.88 29.71 42.57
C GLU A 250 -14.02 30.77 43.28
N ARG A 251 -12.74 30.89 42.91
CA ARG A 251 -11.84 31.92 43.46
C ARG A 251 -12.37 33.33 43.19
N GLU A 252 -12.88 33.60 42.00
CA GLU A 252 -13.53 34.88 41.67
C GLU A 252 -14.78 35.12 42.50
N ARG A 253 -15.64 34.11 42.71
CA ARG A 253 -16.81 34.21 43.60
C ARG A 253 -16.41 34.53 45.04
N ILE A 254 -15.37 33.86 45.56
CA ILE A 254 -14.83 34.12 46.90
C ILE A 254 -14.30 35.56 46.98
N ILE A 255 -13.47 36.00 46.02
CA ILE A 255 -12.93 37.37 45.99
C ILE A 255 -14.06 38.41 45.91
N ALA A 256 -15.09 38.18 45.08
CA ALA A 256 -16.24 39.06 44.99
C ALA A 256 -17.01 39.15 46.32
N SER A 257 -17.18 38.02 47.02
CA SER A 257 -17.82 38.00 48.35
C SER A 257 -17.03 38.83 49.39
N TYR A 258 -15.70 38.75 49.37
CA TYR A 258 -14.84 39.55 50.25
C TYR A 258 -14.87 41.03 49.88
N ARG A 259 -14.83 41.38 48.59
CA ARG A 259 -14.98 42.77 48.13
C ARG A 259 -16.29 43.38 48.61
N LYS A 260 -17.39 42.64 48.50
CA LYS A 260 -18.71 43.09 48.99
C LYS A 260 -18.70 43.38 50.49
N LYS A 261 -18.15 42.48 51.31
CA LYS A 261 -18.00 42.70 52.76
C LYS A 261 -17.17 43.94 53.07
N VAL A 262 -16.08 44.17 52.34
CA VAL A 262 -15.23 45.37 52.51
C VAL A 262 -15.99 46.64 52.13
N GLU A 263 -16.76 46.64 51.04
CA GLU A 263 -17.61 47.76 50.64
C GLU A 263 -18.71 48.04 51.67
N GLU A 264 -19.37 47.00 52.20
CA GLU A 264 -20.37 47.11 53.27
C GLU A 264 -19.77 47.73 54.54
N HIS A 265 -18.60 47.28 54.98
CA HIS A 265 -17.88 47.86 56.11
C HIS A 265 -17.48 49.32 55.86
N ARG A 266 -17.03 49.66 54.65
CA ARG A 266 -16.69 51.03 54.26
C ARG A 266 -17.93 51.93 54.28
N ALA A 267 -19.05 51.47 53.74
CA ALA A 267 -20.31 52.20 53.73
C ALA A 267 -20.86 52.40 55.16
N GLN A 268 -20.69 51.42 56.05
CA GLN A 268 -21.08 51.54 57.45
C GLN A 268 -20.16 52.53 58.20
N ALA A 269 -18.85 52.48 57.96
CA ALA A 269 -17.90 53.46 58.50
C ALA A 269 -18.25 54.88 58.03
N GLU A 270 -18.57 55.07 56.75
CA GLU A 270 -19.01 56.36 56.21
C GLU A 270 -20.32 56.85 56.85
N LYS A 271 -21.29 55.95 57.10
CA LYS A 271 -22.52 56.29 57.84
C LYS A 271 -22.25 56.71 59.28
N VAL A 272 -21.33 56.02 59.97
CA VAL A 272 -20.91 56.37 61.34
C VAL A 272 -20.16 57.71 61.36
N ASP A 273 -19.30 57.96 60.38
CA ASP A 273 -18.57 59.21 60.26
C ASP A 273 -19.52 60.38 59.99
N ARG A 274 -20.48 60.23 59.06
CA ARG A 274 -21.56 61.21 58.81
C ARG A 274 -22.41 61.48 60.06
N ARG A 275 -22.68 60.45 60.89
CA ARG A 275 -23.39 60.61 62.17
C ARG A 275 -22.54 61.32 63.22
N ARG A 276 -21.23 61.06 63.29
CA ARG A 276 -20.28 61.77 64.16
C ARG A 276 -20.10 63.23 63.75
N THR A 277 -20.20 63.57 62.46
CA THR A 277 -20.14 64.98 62.01
C THR A 277 -21.45 65.75 62.28
N THR A 278 -22.57 65.07 62.58
CA THR A 278 -23.91 65.70 62.74
C THR A 278 -24.43 65.72 64.19
N MET A 279 -23.81 65.02 65.14
CA MET A 279 -24.31 64.97 66.54
C MET A 279 -23.24 65.41 67.55
N GLN A 280 -23.52 66.55 68.20
CA GLN A 280 -22.98 66.90 69.51
C GLN A 280 -23.39 65.84 70.55
N PRO A 281 -22.52 65.46 71.50
CA PRO A 281 -22.90 64.57 72.60
C PRO A 281 -23.45 65.42 73.76
N ASP A 282 -24.75 65.27 74.03
CA ASP A 282 -25.38 65.79 75.24
C ASP A 282 -25.91 64.63 76.09
N GLU A 283 -25.94 64.92 77.38
CA GLU A 283 -25.93 64.04 78.54
C GLU A 283 -27.29 63.41 78.92
N LEU A 284 -27.19 62.21 79.51
CA LEU A 284 -27.99 61.67 80.64
C LEU A 284 -29.43 61.14 80.49
N SER A 285 -29.70 60.18 81.40
CA SER A 285 -31.00 59.78 82.00
C SER A 285 -31.77 58.64 81.29
N SER A 286 -32.40 57.65 81.94
CA SER A 286 -32.82 57.51 83.34
C SER A 286 -33.00 56.04 83.75
N GLU A 287 -32.86 55.86 85.05
CA GLU A 287 -33.32 54.79 85.92
C GLU A 287 -34.82 54.48 85.82
N ALA A 288 -35.21 53.20 85.96
CA ALA A 288 -36.56 52.80 86.30
C ALA A 288 -36.57 51.50 87.12
N GLN A 289 -36.90 51.65 88.41
CA GLN A 289 -37.22 50.57 89.35
C GLN A 289 -38.52 49.83 88.94
N ARG A 290 -38.62 48.52 89.21
CA ARG A 290 -39.64 47.96 90.13
C ARG A 290 -39.48 46.47 90.41
N SER A 291 -39.66 46.19 91.70
CA SER A 291 -39.72 44.95 92.47
C SER A 291 -40.74 43.90 92.02
N THR A 292 -40.41 42.61 92.11
CA THR A 292 -41.34 41.57 92.65
C THR A 292 -40.57 40.35 93.16
N THR A 293 -40.62 40.10 94.47
CA THR A 293 -40.00 38.96 95.16
C THR A 293 -41.09 38.07 95.75
N ARG A 294 -41.08 36.78 95.38
CA ARG A 294 -41.50 35.57 96.15
C ARG A 294 -42.16 34.54 95.22
N MET A 295 -41.31 33.78 94.52
CA MET A 295 -41.47 32.40 94.01
C MET A 295 -40.19 31.95 93.26
N ALA A 296 -39.26 32.88 93.02
CA ALA A 296 -38.07 32.68 92.18
C ALA A 296 -36.92 31.83 92.78
N ALA A 297 -36.91 31.40 94.04
CA ALA A 297 -35.67 30.81 94.60
C ALA A 297 -35.27 29.42 94.04
N GLU A 298 -36.21 28.65 93.47
CA GLU A 298 -35.89 27.41 92.73
C GLU A 298 -35.68 27.68 91.24
N GLU A 299 -36.50 28.53 90.62
CA GLU A 299 -36.31 28.92 89.22
C GLU A 299 -35.01 29.72 89.01
N GLU A 300 -34.58 30.55 89.96
CA GLU A 300 -33.36 31.37 89.95
C GLU A 300 -32.10 30.52 90.08
N LYS A 301 -32.15 29.41 90.83
CA LYS A 301 -31.05 28.44 90.85
C LYS A 301 -30.97 27.68 89.53
N VAL A 302 -32.12 27.33 88.95
CA VAL A 302 -32.18 26.65 87.66
C VAL A 302 -31.73 27.60 86.53
N THR A 303 -32.19 28.85 86.47
CA THR A 303 -31.69 29.86 85.53
C THR A 303 -30.24 30.21 85.77
N SER A 304 -29.76 30.27 87.02
CA SER A 304 -28.32 30.42 87.33
C SER A 304 -27.50 29.26 86.75
N THR A 305 -27.94 28.00 86.93
CA THR A 305 -27.22 26.84 86.37
C THR A 305 -27.23 26.83 84.85
N PHE A 306 -28.33 27.26 84.22
CA PHE A 306 -28.40 27.42 82.77
C PHE A 306 -27.52 28.57 82.30
N GLU A 307 -27.54 29.74 82.94
CA GLU A 307 -26.66 30.88 82.63
C GLU A 307 -25.19 30.52 82.76
N GLU A 308 -24.78 29.78 83.80
CA GLU A 308 -23.41 29.28 83.94
C GLU A 308 -23.03 28.30 82.82
N ALA A 309 -23.94 27.40 82.44
CA ALA A 309 -23.72 26.48 81.32
C ALA A 309 -23.62 27.25 79.99
N PHE A 310 -24.45 28.27 79.79
CA PHE A 310 -24.41 29.14 78.61
C PHE A 310 -23.13 29.96 78.57
N GLN A 311 -22.69 30.53 79.68
CA GLN A 311 -21.44 31.27 79.77
C GLN A 311 -20.24 30.37 79.46
N ARG A 312 -20.23 29.13 79.95
CA ARG A 312 -19.22 28.12 79.60
C ARG A 312 -19.22 27.77 78.11
N ILE A 313 -20.39 27.62 77.49
CA ILE A 313 -20.51 27.38 76.04
C ILE A 313 -20.04 28.61 75.26
N LYS A 314 -20.39 29.81 75.71
CA LYS A 314 -19.99 31.09 75.13
C LYS A 314 -18.48 31.27 75.12
N GLU A 315 -17.83 30.95 76.24
CA GLU A 315 -16.38 30.98 76.41
C GLU A 315 -15.68 29.90 75.58
N ALA A 316 -16.23 28.68 75.52
CA ALA A 316 -15.65 27.58 74.73
C ALA A 316 -15.81 27.77 73.21
N THR A 317 -16.88 28.43 72.78
CA THR A 317 -17.16 28.69 71.35
C THR A 317 -16.63 30.05 70.88
N GLY A 318 -16.35 30.98 71.81
CA GLY A 318 -15.87 32.33 71.51
C GLY A 318 -16.92 33.25 70.88
N VAL A 319 -18.21 32.89 70.99
CA VAL A 319 -19.33 33.56 70.31
C VAL A 319 -20.03 34.54 71.24
N THR A 320 -20.50 35.70 70.77
CA THR A 320 -21.09 36.73 71.64
C THR A 320 -22.61 36.67 71.78
N ASP A 321 -23.32 36.07 70.81
CA ASP A 321 -24.78 35.96 70.74
C ASP A 321 -25.27 34.49 70.67
N ILE A 322 -26.38 34.19 71.35
CA ILE A 322 -27.00 32.86 71.44
C ILE A 322 -27.43 32.37 70.04
N ARG A 323 -27.88 33.28 69.17
CA ARG A 323 -28.29 32.93 67.81
C ARG A 323 -27.13 32.42 66.96
N GLU A 324 -25.95 33.02 67.11
CA GLU A 324 -24.74 32.62 66.40
C GLU A 324 -24.24 31.25 66.89
N ILE A 325 -24.41 30.93 68.19
CA ILE A 325 -24.13 29.58 68.72
C ILE A 325 -25.02 28.56 68.00
N VAL A 326 -26.33 28.80 67.91
CA VAL A 326 -27.27 27.88 67.24
C VAL A 326 -26.94 27.68 65.76
N GLU A 327 -26.63 28.76 65.02
CA GLU A 327 -26.23 28.68 63.61
C GLU A 327 -24.93 27.89 63.41
N ARG A 328 -23.95 28.05 64.30
CA ARG A 328 -22.70 27.27 64.29
C ARG A 328 -22.95 25.79 64.55
N PHE A 329 -23.81 25.46 65.50
CA PHE A 329 -24.18 24.06 65.76
C PHE A 329 -24.91 23.42 64.57
N ILE A 330 -25.82 24.15 63.92
CA ILE A 330 -26.54 23.65 62.75
C ILE A 330 -25.57 23.41 61.59
N SER A 331 -24.75 24.41 61.24
CA SER A 331 -23.77 24.29 60.16
C SER A 331 -22.70 23.21 60.44
N GLN A 332 -22.26 23.06 61.69
CA GLN A 332 -21.34 22.00 62.08
C GLN A 332 -21.98 20.61 61.97
N LYS A 333 -23.25 20.47 62.36
CA LYS A 333 -24.02 19.23 62.19
C LYS A 333 -24.20 18.88 60.71
N GLU A 334 -24.54 19.85 59.87
CA GLU A 334 -24.65 19.66 58.41
C GLU A 334 -23.30 19.26 57.81
N THR A 335 -22.21 19.90 58.23
CA THR A 335 -20.85 19.56 57.79
C THR A 335 -20.48 18.14 58.21
N GLN A 336 -20.81 17.74 59.43
CA GLN A 336 -20.59 16.37 59.91
C GLN A 336 -21.38 15.35 59.07
N GLN A 337 -22.67 15.59 58.82
CA GLN A 337 -23.50 14.71 58.00
C GLN A 337 -22.96 14.60 56.57
N HIS A 338 -22.48 15.70 55.99
CA HIS A 338 -21.85 15.69 54.68
C HIS A 338 -20.55 14.86 54.66
N LEU A 339 -19.69 15.03 55.67
CA LEU A 339 -18.45 14.24 55.81
C LEU A 339 -18.74 12.75 56.02
N GLU A 340 -19.75 12.39 56.80
CA GLU A 340 -20.18 11.00 56.98
C GLU A 340 -20.70 10.39 55.67
N LYS A 341 -21.46 11.15 54.88
CA LYS A 341 -21.90 10.73 53.56
C LYS A 341 -20.72 10.52 52.61
N LEU A 342 -19.79 11.47 52.55
CA LEU A 342 -18.60 11.40 51.70
C LEU A 342 -17.69 10.23 52.11
N LYS A 343 -17.57 9.96 53.42
CA LYS A 343 -16.89 8.77 53.93
C LYS A 343 -17.55 7.49 53.44
N GLY A 344 -18.88 7.40 53.54
CA GLY A 344 -19.62 6.23 53.05
C GLY A 344 -19.52 6.04 51.53
N GLU A 345 -19.48 7.12 50.75
CA GLU A 345 -19.25 7.07 49.29
C GLU A 345 -17.82 6.60 48.97
N ASN A 346 -16.80 7.15 49.67
CA ASN A 346 -15.42 6.70 49.53
C ASN A 346 -15.24 5.22 49.92
N ASP A 347 -15.87 4.77 51.00
CA ASP A 347 -15.81 3.37 51.42
C ASP A 347 -16.41 2.43 50.37
N LYS A 348 -17.50 2.83 49.70
CA LYS A 348 -18.09 2.08 48.57
C LYS A 348 -17.16 2.03 47.37
N VAL A 349 -16.56 3.16 46.98
CA VAL A 349 -15.62 3.23 45.86
C VAL A 349 -14.37 2.38 46.17
N LEU A 350 -13.89 2.41 47.40
CA LEU A 350 -12.75 1.62 47.85
C LEU A 350 -13.03 0.12 47.79
N LEU A 351 -14.24 -0.31 48.16
CA LEU A 351 -14.69 -1.70 47.99
C LEU A 351 -14.74 -2.11 46.51
N GLN A 352 -15.34 -1.30 45.65
CA GLN A 352 -15.39 -1.55 44.20
C GLN A 352 -13.99 -1.65 43.59
N LEU A 353 -13.07 -0.77 43.97
CA LEU A 353 -11.68 -0.81 43.51
C LEU A 353 -10.93 -2.05 44.00
N LYS A 354 -11.22 -2.53 45.22
CA LYS A 354 -10.67 -3.79 45.73
C LYS A 354 -11.17 -4.98 44.93
N GLU A 355 -12.47 -5.06 44.67
CA GLU A 355 -13.08 -6.12 43.85
C GLU A 355 -12.51 -6.12 42.42
N GLN A 356 -12.39 -4.95 41.79
CA GLN A 356 -11.77 -4.82 40.46
C GLN A 356 -10.30 -5.24 40.46
N LYS A 357 -9.54 -4.88 41.52
CA LYS A 357 -8.16 -5.32 41.67
C LYS A 357 -8.06 -6.84 41.81
N GLU A 358 -8.93 -7.46 42.59
CA GLU A 358 -8.96 -8.92 42.75
C GLU A 358 -9.31 -9.63 41.43
N LEU A 359 -10.32 -9.14 40.71
CA LEU A 359 -10.69 -9.66 39.40
C LEU A 359 -9.53 -9.55 38.40
N LEU A 360 -8.89 -8.39 38.31
CA LEU A 360 -7.76 -8.17 37.41
C LEU A 360 -6.56 -9.05 37.79
N ASN A 361 -6.34 -9.26 39.08
CA ASN A 361 -5.28 -10.14 39.57
C ASN A 361 -5.56 -11.62 39.24
N GLN A 362 -6.82 -12.06 39.28
CA GLN A 362 -7.21 -13.40 38.82
C GLN A 362 -6.97 -13.56 37.31
N GLN A 363 -7.42 -12.59 36.50
CA GLN A 363 -7.16 -12.59 35.06
C GLN A 363 -5.67 -12.61 34.72
N PHE A 364 -4.86 -11.87 35.48
CA PHE A 364 -3.41 -11.88 35.32
C PHE A 364 -2.80 -13.24 35.66
N GLN A 365 -3.25 -13.90 36.74
CA GLN A 365 -2.80 -15.25 37.08
C GLN A 365 -3.18 -16.24 35.98
N ASP A 366 -4.43 -16.21 35.51
CA ASP A 366 -4.90 -17.05 34.42
C ASP A 366 -4.05 -16.84 33.16
N LEU A 367 -3.76 -15.59 32.78
CA LEU A 367 -2.92 -15.29 31.62
C LEU A 367 -1.48 -15.79 31.81
N LYS A 368 -0.92 -15.61 33.01
CA LYS A 368 0.45 -16.02 33.33
C LYS A 368 0.61 -17.54 33.23
N TYR A 369 -0.30 -18.30 33.85
CA TYR A 369 -0.21 -19.76 33.90
C TYR A 369 -0.73 -20.43 32.62
N SER A 370 -1.74 -19.87 31.95
CA SER A 370 -2.22 -20.41 30.66
C SER A 370 -1.31 -20.06 29.48
N GLY A 371 -0.63 -18.91 29.53
CA GLY A 371 0.36 -18.53 28.52
C GLY A 371 1.58 -19.44 28.54
N GLU A 372 2.09 -19.76 29.72
CA GLU A 372 3.25 -20.65 29.89
C GLU A 372 2.95 -22.09 29.45
N ALA A 373 1.74 -22.60 29.76
CA ALA A 373 1.30 -23.91 29.28
C ALA A 373 1.22 -24.00 27.75
N LYS A 374 0.69 -22.96 27.08
CA LYS A 374 0.63 -22.91 25.61
C LYS A 374 2.00 -22.84 24.97
N LEU A 375 2.90 -22.00 25.50
CA LEU A 375 4.27 -21.89 25.01
C LEU A 375 5.02 -23.23 25.13
N SER A 376 4.81 -23.97 26.22
CA SER A 376 5.43 -25.30 26.39
C SER A 376 4.90 -26.33 25.38
N GLY A 377 3.60 -26.29 25.04
CA GLY A 377 3.01 -27.17 24.02
C GLY A 377 3.48 -26.83 22.60
N ASP A 378 3.54 -25.54 22.27
CA ASP A 378 4.04 -25.07 20.98
C ASP A 378 5.53 -25.40 20.79
N GLN A 379 6.34 -25.32 21.85
CA GLN A 379 7.75 -25.70 21.81
C GLN A 379 7.93 -27.21 21.57
N GLN A 380 7.14 -28.06 22.22
CA GLN A 380 7.17 -29.50 21.96
C GLN A 380 6.77 -29.84 20.53
N LEU A 381 5.74 -29.20 19.99
CA LEU A 381 5.30 -29.42 18.62
C LEU A 381 6.37 -28.98 17.59
N LEU A 382 7.06 -27.88 17.86
CA LEU A 382 8.20 -27.44 17.05
C LEU A 382 9.35 -28.46 17.09
N GLU A 383 9.71 -28.98 18.26
CA GLU A 383 10.75 -30.00 18.40
C GLU A 383 10.39 -31.29 17.63
N GLU A 384 9.12 -31.72 17.67
CA GLU A 384 8.64 -32.86 16.87
C GLU A 384 8.74 -32.60 15.36
N CYS A 385 8.35 -31.40 14.89
CA CYS A 385 8.50 -31.02 13.50
C CYS A 385 9.96 -30.98 13.06
N GLU A 386 10.87 -30.47 13.89
CA GLU A 386 12.31 -30.46 13.61
C GLU A 386 12.89 -31.86 13.51
N GLN A 387 12.49 -32.77 14.41
CA GLN A 387 12.90 -34.17 14.37
C GLN A 387 12.40 -34.87 13.09
N GLN A 388 11.14 -34.64 12.70
CA GLN A 388 10.59 -35.18 11.45
C GLN A 388 11.33 -34.64 10.23
N LEU A 389 11.65 -33.35 10.21
CA LEU A 389 12.43 -32.73 9.13
C LEU A 389 13.82 -33.35 9.04
N GLN A 390 14.53 -33.52 10.15
CA GLN A 390 15.84 -34.16 10.18
C GLN A 390 15.77 -35.61 9.67
N ALA A 391 14.77 -36.38 10.07
CA ALA A 391 14.58 -37.75 9.61
C ALA A 391 14.35 -37.80 8.08
N GLN A 392 13.54 -36.90 7.52
CA GLN A 392 13.34 -36.83 6.08
C GLN A 392 14.60 -36.37 5.32
N GLN A 393 15.35 -35.43 5.86
CA GLN A 393 16.63 -35.01 5.28
C GLN A 393 17.64 -36.16 5.24
N GLN A 394 17.73 -36.97 6.30
CA GLN A 394 18.57 -38.16 6.32
C GLN A 394 18.14 -39.19 5.28
N ARG A 395 16.83 -39.44 5.14
CA ARG A 395 16.29 -40.33 4.09
C ARG A 395 16.64 -39.85 2.68
N CYS A 396 16.51 -38.55 2.42
CA CYS A 396 16.89 -37.96 1.14
C CYS A 396 18.40 -38.09 0.86
N ARG A 397 19.27 -37.86 1.87
CA ARG A 397 20.72 -38.06 1.73
C ARG A 397 21.06 -39.51 1.38
N ALA A 398 20.50 -40.46 2.12
CA ALA A 398 20.70 -41.89 1.85
C ALA A 398 20.21 -42.30 0.45
N ALA A 399 19.08 -41.74 -0.02
CA ALA A 399 18.58 -41.98 -1.37
C ALA A 399 19.52 -41.41 -2.45
N LYS A 400 20.09 -40.21 -2.24
CA LYS A 400 21.08 -39.62 -3.15
C LYS A 400 22.35 -40.45 -3.22
N GLU A 401 22.88 -40.89 -2.08
CA GLU A 401 24.07 -41.75 -2.05
C GLU A 401 23.84 -43.08 -2.79
N ARG A 402 22.65 -43.68 -2.65
CA ARG A 402 22.26 -44.87 -3.42
C ARG A 402 22.18 -44.60 -4.92
N LEU A 403 21.63 -43.45 -5.32
CA LEU A 403 21.57 -43.04 -6.72
C LEU A 403 22.98 -42.86 -7.30
N ASP A 404 23.85 -42.13 -6.59
CA ASP A 404 25.24 -41.91 -7.02
C ASP A 404 26.00 -43.24 -7.15
N TRP A 405 25.75 -44.18 -6.23
CA TRP A 405 26.31 -45.52 -6.34
C TRP A 405 25.79 -46.27 -7.58
N LEU A 406 24.48 -46.26 -7.84
CA LEU A 406 23.90 -46.87 -9.04
C LEU A 406 24.44 -46.25 -10.33
N VAL A 407 24.58 -44.93 -10.39
CA VAL A 407 25.12 -44.22 -11.56
C VAL A 407 26.56 -44.64 -11.83
N LYS A 408 27.40 -44.76 -10.79
CA LYS A 408 28.77 -45.28 -10.92
C LYS A 408 28.80 -46.74 -11.38
N THR A 409 27.89 -47.57 -10.88
CA THR A 409 27.80 -48.98 -11.30
C THR A 409 27.35 -49.08 -12.76
N ILE A 410 26.38 -48.29 -13.20
CA ILE A 410 25.93 -48.27 -14.59
C ILE A 410 27.03 -47.72 -15.51
N SER A 411 27.77 -46.69 -15.11
CA SER A 411 28.87 -46.16 -15.93
C SER A 411 30.00 -47.17 -16.10
N THR A 412 30.32 -47.95 -15.06
CA THR A 412 31.32 -49.03 -15.15
C THR A 412 30.83 -50.19 -16.01
N ILE A 413 29.56 -50.60 -15.90
CA ILE A 413 28.96 -51.61 -16.78
C ILE A 413 28.99 -51.13 -18.23
N ARG A 414 28.57 -49.89 -18.48
CA ARG A 414 28.56 -49.29 -19.82
C ARG A 414 29.96 -49.29 -20.43
N ALA A 415 30.98 -48.85 -19.70
CA ALA A 415 32.35 -48.91 -20.16
C ALA A 415 32.79 -50.36 -20.46
N GLY A 416 32.40 -51.32 -19.62
CA GLY A 416 32.66 -52.75 -19.87
C GLY A 416 31.99 -53.28 -21.14
N VAL A 417 30.74 -52.89 -21.41
CA VAL A 417 30.00 -53.25 -22.62
C VAL A 417 30.61 -52.58 -23.85
N GLU A 418 30.99 -51.30 -23.76
CA GLU A 418 31.69 -50.57 -24.83
C GLU A 418 33.02 -51.27 -25.17
N HIS A 419 33.82 -51.63 -24.16
CA HIS A 419 35.05 -52.40 -24.37
C HIS A 419 34.81 -53.79 -24.99
N LEU A 420 33.71 -54.47 -24.62
CA LEU A 420 33.36 -55.75 -25.23
C LEU A 420 32.92 -55.57 -26.69
N ALA A 421 32.11 -54.55 -26.98
CA ALA A 421 31.68 -54.21 -28.32
C ALA A 421 32.89 -53.87 -29.22
N ASP A 422 33.83 -53.07 -28.73
CA ASP A 422 35.07 -52.74 -29.45
C ASP A 422 35.90 -54.00 -29.77
N LYS A 423 35.98 -54.97 -28.84
CA LYS A 423 36.65 -56.25 -29.09
C LYS A 423 35.90 -57.13 -30.10
N LEU A 424 34.57 -57.08 -30.13
CA LEU A 424 33.74 -57.87 -31.03
C LEU A 424 33.66 -57.28 -32.45
N GLN A 425 33.94 -55.98 -32.64
CA GLN A 425 33.96 -55.33 -33.97
C GLN A 425 34.93 -55.96 -34.97
N HIS A 426 35.95 -56.68 -34.50
CA HIS A 426 36.94 -57.34 -35.35
C HIS A 426 36.62 -58.80 -35.70
N ILE A 427 35.54 -59.36 -35.13
CA ILE A 427 35.07 -60.71 -35.48
C ILE A 427 34.08 -60.57 -36.63
N THR A 428 34.57 -60.63 -37.86
CA THR A 428 33.72 -60.76 -39.05
C THR A 428 33.15 -62.18 -39.06
N LEU A 429 31.86 -62.31 -38.75
CA LEU A 429 31.15 -63.59 -38.89
C LEU A 429 31.14 -63.95 -40.39
N SER A 430 31.79 -65.07 -40.73
CA SER A 430 31.66 -65.70 -42.05
C SER A 430 30.19 -66.08 -42.22
N GLU A 431 29.54 -65.57 -43.26
CA GLU A 431 28.24 -66.03 -43.75
C GLU A 431 28.37 -67.50 -44.15
N ASP A 432 28.13 -68.40 -43.20
CA ASP A 432 27.50 -69.70 -43.45
C ASP A 432 27.26 -70.40 -42.12
N GLN A 433 26.04 -70.25 -41.59
CA GLN A 433 25.27 -71.33 -40.97
C GLN A 433 23.92 -70.79 -40.50
N VAL A 434 22.90 -71.20 -41.25
CA VAL A 434 21.52 -71.31 -40.77
C VAL A 434 21.55 -72.26 -39.56
N VAL A 435 21.34 -71.73 -38.37
CA VAL A 435 21.03 -72.54 -37.18
C VAL A 435 19.76 -71.99 -36.57
N GLU A 436 18.71 -72.81 -36.67
CA GLU A 436 17.50 -72.72 -35.86
C GLU A 436 17.88 -72.65 -34.37
N ALA A 437 17.51 -71.56 -33.72
CA ALA A 437 17.53 -71.46 -32.27
C ALA A 437 16.17 -70.89 -31.80
N SER A 438 15.33 -71.81 -31.33
CA SER A 438 14.25 -71.70 -30.34
C SER A 438 13.56 -70.32 -30.13
N PRO A 439 12.23 -70.24 -30.31
CA PRO A 439 11.46 -69.05 -29.99
C PRO A 439 11.25 -68.99 -28.47
N ASN A 440 12.02 -68.18 -27.76
CA ASN A 440 11.73 -67.76 -26.38
C ASN A 440 12.57 -66.53 -26.03
N SER A 441 12.16 -65.36 -26.52
CA SER A 441 12.48 -64.06 -25.93
C SER A 441 11.59 -62.99 -26.59
N ASP A 442 10.29 -63.16 -26.45
CA ASP A 442 9.30 -62.13 -26.75
C ASP A 442 8.91 -61.48 -25.41
N GLU A 443 9.65 -60.46 -24.95
CA GLU A 443 9.20 -59.69 -23.77
C GLU A 443 9.69 -58.22 -23.74
N THR A 444 10.17 -57.67 -24.85
CA THR A 444 10.54 -56.23 -24.90
C THR A 444 9.96 -55.45 -26.08
N THR A 445 9.27 -56.09 -27.03
CA THR A 445 8.60 -55.41 -28.16
C THR A 445 7.11 -55.13 -27.92
N SER A 446 6.48 -55.71 -26.89
CA SER A 446 5.05 -55.47 -26.60
C SER A 446 4.74 -54.11 -25.98
N LYS A 447 5.72 -53.37 -25.44
CA LYS A 447 5.44 -52.07 -24.78
C LYS A 447 5.32 -50.90 -25.76
N GLU A 448 5.87 -50.99 -26.97
CA GLU A 448 5.69 -49.95 -27.99
C GLU A 448 4.34 -50.09 -28.72
N ASN A 449 3.87 -51.33 -28.91
CA ASN A 449 2.53 -51.60 -29.46
C ASN A 449 1.43 -51.26 -28.45
N ASP A 450 1.67 -51.43 -27.14
CA ASP A 450 0.75 -50.98 -26.09
C ASP A 450 0.72 -49.45 -25.97
N LEU A 451 1.83 -48.74 -26.17
CA LEU A 451 1.83 -47.27 -26.18
C LEU A 451 1.07 -46.71 -27.38
N ALA A 452 1.18 -47.33 -28.56
CA ALA A 452 0.38 -46.97 -29.72
C ALA A 452 -1.11 -47.30 -29.52
N GLY A 453 -1.43 -48.41 -28.84
CA GLY A 453 -2.79 -48.77 -28.44
C GLY A 453 -3.38 -47.78 -27.42
N ILE A 454 -2.62 -47.42 -26.38
CA ILE A 454 -3.02 -46.45 -25.35
C ILE A 454 -3.14 -45.03 -25.93
N MET A 455 -2.29 -44.64 -26.88
CA MET A 455 -2.43 -43.36 -27.60
C MET A 455 -3.69 -43.33 -28.45
N LYS A 456 -4.06 -44.44 -29.09
CA LYS A 456 -5.30 -44.56 -29.87
C LYS A 456 -6.55 -44.60 -28.98
N GLU A 457 -6.48 -45.26 -27.83
CA GLU A 457 -7.53 -45.30 -26.81
C GLU A 457 -7.68 -43.92 -26.12
N MET A 458 -6.60 -43.14 -25.99
CA MET A 458 -6.63 -41.73 -25.56
C MET A 458 -7.28 -40.77 -26.57
N GLU A 459 -7.33 -41.14 -27.86
CA GLU A 459 -8.02 -40.35 -28.90
C GLU A 459 -9.52 -40.66 -28.97
N GLU A 460 -9.98 -41.73 -28.31
CA GLU A 460 -11.40 -42.12 -28.27
C GLU A 460 -12.19 -41.29 -27.25
N GLU A 461 -13.31 -40.69 -27.68
CA GLU A 461 -14.17 -39.84 -26.83
C GLU A 461 -14.67 -40.56 -25.56
N GLU A 462 -14.79 -41.90 -25.60
CA GLU A 462 -15.20 -42.72 -24.46
C GLU A 462 -14.16 -42.75 -23.32
N PHE A 463 -12.87 -42.59 -23.63
CA PHE A 463 -11.80 -42.56 -22.63
C PHE A 463 -11.82 -41.27 -21.82
N HIS A 464 -12.09 -40.13 -22.49
CA HIS A 464 -12.26 -38.84 -21.82
C HIS A 464 -13.45 -38.84 -20.84
N VAL A 465 -14.58 -39.44 -21.23
CA VAL A 465 -15.77 -39.55 -20.36
C VAL A 465 -15.49 -40.44 -19.14
N ARG A 466 -14.74 -41.55 -19.29
CA ARG A 466 -14.37 -42.42 -18.15
C ARG A 466 -13.40 -41.78 -17.17
N ILE A 467 -12.48 -40.93 -17.65
CA ILE A 467 -11.56 -40.18 -16.78
C ILE A 467 -12.30 -39.04 -16.07
N GLU A 468 -13.21 -38.36 -16.76
CA GLU A 468 -14.04 -37.31 -16.16
C GLU A 468 -14.93 -37.83 -15.02
N GLY A 469 -15.49 -39.03 -15.16
CA GLY A 469 -16.29 -39.67 -14.12
C GLY A 469 -15.50 -40.21 -12.91
N LYS A 470 -14.16 -40.31 -13.00
CA LYS A 470 -13.30 -40.90 -11.95
C LYS A 470 -12.35 -39.90 -11.26
N LEU A 471 -12.49 -38.60 -11.55
CA LEU A 471 -11.67 -37.56 -10.93
C LEU A 471 -12.14 -37.27 -9.48
N PRO A 472 -11.23 -37.17 -8.50
CA PRO A 472 -11.57 -36.78 -7.14
C PRO A 472 -12.19 -35.38 -7.06
N ALA A 473 -13.20 -35.20 -6.19
CA ALA A 473 -14.02 -33.99 -6.08
C ALA A 473 -13.25 -32.70 -5.72
N TYR A 474 -11.98 -32.80 -5.31
CA TYR A 474 -11.12 -31.65 -4.98
C TYR A 474 -10.32 -31.11 -6.17
N ASN A 475 -10.38 -31.76 -7.34
CA ASN A 475 -9.76 -31.23 -8.56
C ASN A 475 -10.73 -30.25 -9.26
N THR A 476 -10.68 -28.98 -8.85
CA THR A 476 -11.30 -27.88 -9.60
C THR A 476 -10.47 -27.59 -10.85
N ARG A 477 -10.85 -28.23 -11.96
CA ARG A 477 -10.36 -27.88 -13.31
C ARG A 477 -10.77 -26.42 -13.58
N VAL A 478 -9.80 -25.54 -13.79
CA VAL A 478 -10.06 -24.15 -14.20
C VAL A 478 -10.83 -24.19 -15.51
N LYS A 479 -12.11 -23.81 -15.49
CA LYS A 479 -12.87 -23.59 -16.71
C LYS A 479 -12.30 -22.35 -17.40
N LEU A 480 -11.50 -22.56 -18.43
CA LEU A 480 -11.25 -21.51 -19.41
C LEU A 480 -12.60 -21.17 -20.05
N PRO A 481 -13.00 -19.90 -20.13
CA PRO A 481 -14.24 -19.52 -20.80
C PRO A 481 -14.20 -20.07 -22.22
N GLU A 482 -15.16 -20.95 -22.54
CA GLU A 482 -15.48 -21.26 -23.92
C GLU A 482 -15.73 -19.93 -24.62
N ASN A 483 -15.02 -19.70 -25.72
CA ASN A 483 -15.36 -18.65 -26.66
C ASN A 483 -16.75 -18.97 -27.22
N GLN A 484 -17.78 -18.57 -26.47
CA GLN A 484 -19.09 -18.31 -27.00
C GLN A 484 -18.87 -17.26 -28.09
N ARG A 485 -18.97 -17.70 -29.34
CA ARG A 485 -19.39 -16.83 -30.42
C ARG A 485 -20.75 -16.28 -29.99
N LEU A 486 -20.74 -15.14 -29.33
CA LEU A 486 -21.91 -14.30 -29.12
C LEU A 486 -22.24 -13.72 -30.49
N ASP A 487 -23.16 -14.40 -31.19
CA ASP A 487 -24.07 -13.76 -32.11
C ASP A 487 -24.83 -12.69 -31.30
N LEU A 488 -24.44 -11.45 -31.50
CA LEU A 488 -25.10 -10.27 -30.96
C LEU A 488 -26.27 -9.93 -31.86
N PHE A 489 -27.44 -10.48 -31.58
CA PHE A 489 -28.73 -9.89 -31.95
C PHE A 489 -29.75 -10.17 -30.85
N ASP A 490 -30.36 -9.08 -30.37
CA ASP A 490 -31.59 -8.97 -29.59
C ASP A 490 -31.67 -9.72 -28.25
N ASP A 491 -31.66 -8.99 -27.13
CA ASP A 491 -32.89 -8.39 -26.63
C ASP A 491 -32.59 -7.39 -25.50
N GLU A 492 -33.33 -6.28 -25.53
CA GLU A 492 -33.42 -5.28 -24.48
C GLU A 492 -34.08 -5.87 -23.23
N GLU A 493 -33.60 -5.53 -22.03
CA GLU A 493 -34.44 -5.01 -20.95
C GLU A 493 -33.60 -4.67 -19.69
N GLU A 494 -33.80 -3.43 -19.24
CA GLU A 494 -33.78 -2.91 -17.87
C GLU A 494 -32.66 -3.34 -16.90
N SER A 495 -31.74 -2.41 -16.66
CA SER A 495 -31.44 -2.00 -15.28
C SER A 495 -30.94 -0.55 -15.29
N GLU A 496 -31.84 0.37 -14.96
CA GLU A 496 -31.49 1.72 -14.52
C GLU A 496 -30.81 1.64 -13.14
N GLU A 497 -29.64 2.27 -13.02
CA GLU A 497 -29.33 3.36 -12.07
C GLU A 497 -27.84 3.37 -11.68
N ASP A 498 -27.25 4.55 -11.94
CA ASP A 498 -26.05 5.11 -11.32
C ASP A 498 -24.65 4.54 -11.65
N GLU A 499 -24.24 4.70 -12.91
CA GLU A 499 -22.83 5.04 -13.21
C GLU A 499 -22.74 6.47 -13.78
N ALA A 500 -22.31 7.39 -12.92
CA ALA A 500 -21.95 8.74 -13.26
C ALA A 500 -20.87 8.78 -14.37
N ASP A 501 -21.21 9.46 -15.47
CA ASP A 501 -20.30 10.16 -16.40
C ASP A 501 -19.13 9.35 -17.00
N ILE A 502 -19.40 8.18 -17.58
CA ILE A 502 -18.48 7.61 -18.58
C ILE A 502 -18.78 8.26 -19.95
N ILE A 503 -18.02 9.29 -20.28
CA ILE A 503 -18.06 9.93 -21.61
C ILE A 503 -17.80 8.85 -22.68
N SER A 504 -18.84 8.50 -23.44
CA SER A 504 -18.74 7.51 -24.52
C SER A 504 -17.59 7.87 -25.48
N ARG A 505 -16.88 6.84 -25.94
CA ARG A 505 -15.79 6.95 -26.93
C ARG A 505 -16.19 7.75 -28.16
N GLU A 506 -17.48 7.75 -28.53
CA GLU A 506 -18.00 8.57 -29.61
C GLU A 506 -18.10 10.05 -29.26
N ALA A 507 -18.52 10.39 -28.04
CA ALA A 507 -18.54 11.76 -27.55
C ALA A 507 -17.12 12.34 -27.48
N LEU A 508 -16.14 11.54 -27.01
CA LEU A 508 -14.73 11.92 -27.00
C LEU A 508 -14.18 12.14 -28.43
N LYS A 509 -14.59 11.30 -29.39
CA LYS A 509 -14.27 11.48 -30.82
C LYS A 509 -14.90 12.75 -31.42
N ARG A 510 -16.16 13.04 -31.12
CA ARG A 510 -16.82 14.27 -31.61
C ARG A 510 -16.15 15.51 -31.03
N GLN A 511 -15.82 15.51 -29.75
CA GLN A 511 -15.13 16.63 -29.09
C GLN A 511 -13.73 16.87 -29.66
N SER A 512 -12.97 15.80 -29.90
CA SER A 512 -11.64 15.90 -30.53
C SER A 512 -11.72 16.36 -31.99
N GLN A 513 -12.73 15.92 -32.75
CA GLN A 513 -12.96 16.41 -34.12
C GLN A 513 -13.32 17.90 -34.14
N LEU A 514 -14.17 18.37 -33.21
CA LEU A 514 -14.51 19.79 -33.08
C LEU A 514 -13.29 20.67 -32.75
N ILE A 515 -12.35 20.18 -31.94
CA ILE A 515 -11.10 20.89 -31.63
C ILE A 515 -10.20 20.96 -32.88
N ILE A 516 -10.14 19.89 -33.67
CA ILE A 516 -9.38 19.85 -34.92
C ILE A 516 -9.99 20.84 -35.93
N ASP A 517 -11.31 20.85 -36.06
CA ASP A 517 -12.03 21.74 -36.98
C ASP A 517 -11.96 23.22 -36.56
N ALA A 518 -11.91 23.50 -35.25
CA ALA A 518 -11.67 24.84 -34.74
C ALA A 518 -10.24 25.33 -35.01
N LYS A 519 -9.25 24.42 -35.03
CA LYS A 519 -7.85 24.75 -35.33
C LYS A 519 -7.50 24.76 -36.82
N SER A 520 -8.28 24.08 -37.66
CA SER A 520 -8.08 24.03 -39.12
C SER A 520 -8.63 25.27 -39.85
N LYS A 521 -9.53 26.04 -39.24
CA LYS A 521 -9.99 27.33 -39.77
C LYS A 521 -8.95 28.46 -39.55
N LYS A 522 -7.89 28.48 -40.36
CA LYS A 522 -7.03 29.66 -40.51
C LYS A 522 -7.83 30.81 -41.14
N LYS A 523 -7.96 31.94 -40.43
CA LYS A 523 -8.50 33.20 -40.99
C LYS A 523 -7.64 33.66 -42.17
N PRO A 524 -8.22 34.05 -43.33
CA PRO A 524 -7.46 34.71 -44.38
C PRO A 524 -7.07 36.12 -43.93
N TRP A 525 -5.77 36.41 -43.97
CA TRP A 525 -5.21 37.73 -43.70
C TRP A 525 -5.69 38.69 -44.80
N LYS A 526 -6.47 39.72 -44.43
CA LYS A 526 -6.83 40.80 -45.36
C LYS A 526 -5.60 41.68 -45.57
N ASN A 527 -5.04 41.66 -46.79
CA ASN A 527 -4.11 42.69 -47.24
C ASN A 527 -4.83 44.03 -47.29
N LYS A 528 -4.44 44.96 -46.41
CA LYS A 528 -4.71 46.38 -46.59
C LYS A 528 -3.69 46.92 -47.58
N GLY A 529 -4.09 47.13 -48.82
CA GLY A 529 -3.39 48.04 -49.72
C GLY A 529 -3.73 49.47 -49.33
N ASN A 530 -2.72 50.34 -49.25
CA ASN A 530 -2.86 51.78 -49.37
C ASN A 530 -1.57 52.34 -49.96
N LEU A 531 -1.76 53.10 -51.05
CA LEU A 531 -0.85 53.94 -51.83
C LEU A 531 0.31 53.26 -52.56
#